data_AF-A0A2H6N6E9-F1
#
_entry.id   AF-A0A2H6N6E9-F1
#
_cell.length_a   1.000
_cell.length_b   1.000
_cell.length_c   1.000
_cell.angle_alpha   90.00
_cell.angle_beta   90.00
_cell.angle_gamma   90.00
#
_symmetry.space_group_name_H-M   'P 1'
#
loop_
_entity.id
_entity.type
_entity.pdbx_description
1 polymer ?
#
loop_
_entity_poly.entity_id
_entity_poly.type
_entity_poly.pdbx_seq_one_letter_code
_entity_poly.pdbx_strand_id
1 'polypeptide(L)'
;PRASRALGKPTGGEGGVCLLVSTARHRPGAKYQLRENIDQLFTKFVDEGKATLRLKEPAVDICLSKANVSELRTFLYAVKLAHQGTKEETLPLSKLVTPKASEVEKAKTKMTITSKKDYPLTRNFPYSLEYLQASYCKLARIDMRMLCLRSLRKLDLSHNSIKQLPATIGDLVCLQELNLQDNQLESFNVALC
;
A
#
# COMPACT_ATOMS: atom_id res chain seq x y z
N PRO A 1 -1.03 -2.25 -4.92
CA PRO A 1 -1.19 -3.49 -4.09
C PRO A 1 -0.18 -3.47 -2.94
N ARG A 2 -0.65 -3.46 -1.68
CA ARG A 2 0.23 -3.43 -0.51
C ARG A 2 0.61 -4.85 -0.11
N ALA A 3 1.91 -5.13 -0.05
CA ALA A 3 2.45 -6.40 0.40
C ALA A 3 3.02 -6.27 1.83
N SER A 4 2.62 -7.17 2.72
CA SER A 4 3.30 -7.41 4.00
C SER A 4 4.54 -8.26 3.74
N ARG A 5 5.65 -7.81 4.32
CA ARG A 5 7.01 -8.31 4.09
C ARG A 5 7.29 -9.49 5.00
N ALA A 6 7.63 -10.65 4.43
CA ALA A 6 8.28 -11.71 5.19
C ALA A 6 9.37 -12.34 4.31
N LEU A 7 10.61 -12.35 4.79
CA LEU A 7 11.58 -13.37 4.34
C LEU A 7 11.38 -14.56 5.26
N GLY A 8 11.19 -15.74 4.68
CA GLY A 8 10.93 -16.96 5.44
C GLY A 8 11.68 -18.13 4.81
N LYS A 9 12.25 -18.98 5.67
CA LYS A 9 12.87 -20.25 5.27
C LYS A 9 11.76 -21.23 4.88
N PRO A 10 11.87 -21.97 3.76
CA PRO A 10 10.98 -23.11 3.55
C PRO A 10 11.33 -24.21 4.56
N THR A 11 10.35 -24.62 5.36
CA THR A 11 10.42 -25.90 6.08
C THR A 11 10.21 -27.02 5.08
N GLY A 12 11.29 -27.69 4.69
CA GLY A 12 11.27 -28.94 3.91
C GLY A 12 11.80 -28.80 2.49
N GLY A 13 13.00 -29.35 2.25
CA GLY A 13 13.52 -29.71 0.94
C GLY A 13 14.25 -28.60 0.17
N GLU A 14 15.58 -28.73 0.09
CA GLU A 14 16.55 -27.96 -0.71
C GLU A 14 16.77 -26.48 -0.35
N GLY A 15 17.99 -26.20 0.13
CA GLY A 15 18.45 -24.94 0.71
C GLY A 15 18.41 -23.76 -0.27
N GLY A 16 17.33 -22.98 -0.19
CA GLY A 16 17.13 -21.76 -0.95
C GLY A 16 16.46 -20.67 -0.11
N VAL A 17 17.00 -19.46 -0.15
CA VAL A 17 16.34 -18.30 0.46
C VAL A 17 15.15 -17.90 -0.41
N CYS A 18 13.95 -17.93 0.18
CA CYS A 18 12.72 -17.54 -0.48
C CYS A 18 12.19 -16.21 0.09
N LEU A 19 11.67 -15.38 -0.81
CA LEU A 19 10.88 -14.21 -0.47
C LEU A 19 9.40 -14.60 -0.38
N LEU A 20 8.78 -14.37 0.79
CA LEU A 20 7.35 -14.56 0.98
C LEU A 20 6.65 -13.20 0.85
N VAL A 21 5.89 -13.04 -0.23
CA VAL A 21 5.09 -11.83 -0.47
C VAL A 21 3.64 -12.14 -0.12
N SER A 22 3.22 -11.65 1.04
CA SER A 22 1.81 -11.70 1.42
C SER A 22 1.14 -10.40 1.01
N THR A 23 -0.02 -10.46 0.37
CA THR A 23 -0.82 -9.25 0.08
C THR A 23 -2.11 -9.30 0.87
N ALA A 24 -2.70 -8.14 1.16
CA ALA A 24 -3.98 -8.08 1.88
C ALA A 24 -5.12 -8.87 1.19
N ARG A 25 -4.97 -9.22 -0.10
CA ARG A 25 -5.93 -10.00 -0.88
C ARG A 25 -5.60 -11.50 -0.97
N HIS A 26 -4.38 -11.91 -0.60
CA HIS A 26 -3.93 -13.29 -0.74
C HIS A 26 -3.22 -13.74 0.54
N ARG A 27 -4.00 -14.40 1.42
CA ARG A 27 -3.57 -14.84 2.75
C ARG A 27 -2.51 -15.97 2.72
N PRO A 28 -2.52 -16.92 1.77
CA PRO A 28 -1.33 -17.74 1.54
C PRO A 28 -0.37 -16.92 0.67
N GLY A 29 0.59 -16.24 1.29
CA GLY A 29 1.57 -15.42 0.58
C GLY A 29 2.28 -16.18 -0.54
N ALA A 30 2.56 -15.50 -1.65
CA ALA A 30 3.31 -16.08 -2.76
C ALA A 30 4.78 -16.21 -2.38
N LYS A 31 5.37 -17.37 -2.68
CA LYS A 31 6.79 -17.66 -2.41
C LYS A 31 7.58 -17.49 -3.71
N TYR A 32 8.69 -16.76 -3.63
CA TYR A 32 9.59 -16.52 -4.74
C TYR A 32 11.01 -16.92 -4.36
N GLN A 33 11.63 -17.81 -5.11
CA GLN A 33 13.05 -18.14 -4.95
C GLN A 33 13.89 -16.91 -5.29
N LEU A 34 14.91 -16.57 -4.49
CA LEU A 34 15.76 -15.40 -4.78
C LEU A 34 17.08 -15.74 -5.46
N ARG A 35 17.62 -16.95 -5.24
CA ARG A 35 18.89 -17.38 -5.81
C ARG A 35 18.84 -17.32 -7.34
N GLU A 36 19.77 -16.56 -7.94
CA GLU A 36 19.88 -16.36 -9.40
C GLU A 36 18.62 -15.82 -10.12
N ASN A 37 17.57 -15.51 -9.37
CA ASN A 37 16.23 -15.20 -9.89
C ASN A 37 15.88 -13.70 -9.85
N ILE A 38 16.85 -12.84 -9.52
CA ILE A 38 16.66 -11.39 -9.55
C ILE A 38 17.18 -10.89 -10.89
N ASP A 39 16.31 -10.23 -11.64
CA ASP A 39 16.67 -9.56 -12.88
C ASP A 39 17.22 -8.16 -12.58
N GLN A 40 16.47 -7.37 -11.80
CA GLN A 40 16.83 -5.99 -11.50
C GLN A 40 16.33 -5.55 -10.13
N LEU A 41 17.13 -4.74 -9.44
CA LEU A 41 16.78 -4.12 -8.16
C LEU A 41 16.78 -2.59 -8.30
N PHE A 42 15.61 -1.98 -8.17
CA PHE A 42 15.45 -0.53 -8.25
C PHE A 42 15.45 0.09 -6.85
N THR A 43 16.53 0.78 -6.51
CA THR A 43 16.77 1.35 -5.17
C THR A 43 16.76 2.89 -5.14
N LYS A 44 16.41 3.55 -6.25
CA LYS A 44 16.44 5.02 -6.39
C LYS A 44 15.65 5.78 -5.30
N PHE A 45 14.63 5.15 -4.73
CA PHE A 45 13.71 5.78 -3.76
C PHE A 45 13.77 5.12 -2.38
N VAL A 46 14.88 4.45 -2.03
CA VAL A 46 15.02 3.75 -0.75
C VAL A 46 14.91 4.70 0.44
N ASP A 47 15.41 5.91 0.31
CA ASP A 47 15.32 6.95 1.35
C ASP A 47 13.87 7.45 1.55
N GLU A 48 13.00 7.23 0.56
CA GLU A 48 11.55 7.43 0.67
C GLU A 48 10.79 6.17 1.13
N GLY A 49 11.51 5.11 1.50
CA GLY A 49 10.94 3.82 1.89
C GLY A 49 10.35 3.03 0.72
N LYS A 50 10.86 3.23 -0.51
CA LYS A 50 10.38 2.56 -1.72
C LYS A 50 11.51 1.81 -2.43
N ALA A 51 11.20 0.64 -2.94
CA ALA A 51 12.10 -0.11 -3.81
C ALA A 51 11.29 -1.06 -4.70
N THR A 52 11.81 -1.42 -5.86
CA THR A 52 11.17 -2.44 -6.72
C THR A 52 12.16 -3.56 -6.97
N LEU A 53 11.71 -4.80 -6.78
CA LEU A 53 12.45 -6.01 -7.10
C LEU A 53 11.82 -6.66 -8.32
N ARG A 54 12.57 -6.79 -9.42
CA ARG A 54 12.16 -7.52 -10.61
C ARG A 54 12.73 -8.93 -10.57
N LEU A 55 11.86 -9.92 -10.59
CA LEU A 55 12.24 -11.33 -10.65
C LEU A 55 12.24 -11.84 -12.10
N LYS A 56 13.05 -12.87 -12.37
CA LYS A 56 13.09 -13.54 -13.68
C LYS A 56 11.97 -14.58 -13.80
N GLU A 57 11.76 -15.39 -12.78
CA GLU A 57 10.81 -16.51 -12.78
C GLU A 57 10.06 -16.67 -11.44
N PRO A 58 8.72 -16.48 -11.42
CA PRO A 58 7.93 -15.84 -12.48
C PRO A 58 8.38 -14.39 -12.68
N ALA A 59 8.32 -13.90 -13.91
CA ALA A 59 8.65 -12.53 -14.26
C ALA A 59 7.65 -11.56 -13.60
N VAL A 60 8.02 -11.00 -12.44
CA VAL A 60 7.14 -10.13 -11.66
C VAL A 60 7.92 -9.00 -11.00
N ASP A 61 7.31 -7.82 -10.98
CA ASP A 61 7.80 -6.65 -10.27
C ASP A 61 7.15 -6.57 -8.88
N ILE A 62 7.96 -6.77 -7.85
CA ILE A 62 7.57 -6.65 -6.44
C ILE A 62 7.91 -5.24 -5.96
N CYS A 63 6.87 -4.40 -5.86
CA CYS A 63 7.00 -3.02 -5.38
C CYS A 63 6.88 -2.95 -3.85
N LEU A 64 7.97 -2.57 -3.19
CA LEU A 64 8.03 -2.22 -1.78
C LEU A 64 7.76 -0.72 -1.64
N SER A 65 6.87 -0.35 -0.73
CA SER A 65 6.55 1.05 -0.46
C SER A 65 6.22 1.26 1.00
N LYS A 66 6.46 2.48 1.50
CA LYS A 66 6.21 2.89 2.90
C LYS A 66 6.96 2.05 3.93
N ALA A 67 8.14 1.60 3.55
CA ALA A 67 9.03 0.87 4.43
C ALA A 67 9.77 1.81 5.38
N ASN A 68 10.09 1.33 6.57
CA ASN A 68 11.17 1.90 7.35
C ASN A 68 12.47 1.83 6.51
N VAL A 69 13.15 2.96 6.36
CA VAL A 69 14.36 3.07 5.52
C VAL A 69 15.48 2.15 6.01
N SER A 70 15.64 2.02 7.33
CA SER A 70 16.66 1.14 7.94
C SER A 70 16.37 -0.33 7.60
N GLU A 71 15.14 -0.77 7.83
CA GLU A 71 14.71 -2.14 7.52
C GLU A 71 14.72 -2.43 6.01
N LEU A 72 14.35 -1.45 5.18
CA LEU A 72 14.41 -1.59 3.73
C LEU A 72 15.86 -1.79 3.26
N ARG A 73 16.82 -1.03 3.79
CA ARG A 73 18.24 -1.20 3.46
C ARG A 73 18.75 -2.57 3.87
N THR A 74 18.43 -3.02 5.09
CA THR A 74 18.80 -4.37 5.55
C THR A 74 18.15 -5.46 4.71
N PHE A 75 16.88 -5.31 4.36
CA PHE A 75 16.15 -6.23 3.48
C PHE A 75 16.80 -6.32 2.10
N LEU A 76 17.08 -5.18 1.45
CA LEU A 76 17.68 -5.14 0.12
C LEU A 76 19.09 -5.75 0.12
N TYR A 77 19.86 -5.52 1.20
CA TYR A 77 21.15 -6.15 1.39
C TYR A 77 21.03 -7.68 1.50
N ALA A 78 20.08 -8.18 2.30
CA ALA A 78 19.81 -9.61 2.43
C ALA A 78 19.36 -10.24 1.10
N VAL A 79 18.50 -9.55 0.33
CA VAL A 79 18.05 -9.98 -1.00
C VAL A 79 19.22 -10.06 -1.99
N LYS A 80 20.16 -9.10 -1.94
CA LYS A 80 21.36 -9.10 -2.77
C LYS A 80 22.28 -10.30 -2.46
N LEU A 81 22.49 -10.59 -1.18
CA LEU A 81 23.28 -11.75 -0.75
C LEU A 81 22.59 -13.08 -1.12
N ALA A 82 21.27 -13.16 -0.95
CA ALA A 82 20.47 -14.32 -1.33
C ALA A 82 20.55 -14.61 -2.84
N HIS A 83 20.58 -13.57 -3.67
CA HIS A 83 20.76 -13.70 -5.11
C HIS A 83 22.15 -14.25 -5.49
N GLN A 84 23.19 -13.83 -4.77
CA GLN A 84 24.59 -14.20 -5.02
C GLN A 84 24.98 -15.59 -4.51
N GLY A 85 24.04 -16.36 -3.95
CA GLY A 85 24.29 -17.74 -3.50
C GLY A 85 25.20 -17.84 -2.27
N THR A 86 25.31 -16.77 -1.47
CA THR A 86 26.14 -16.77 -0.26
C THR A 86 25.55 -17.72 0.79
N LYS A 87 26.42 -18.57 1.38
CA LYS A 87 26.03 -19.60 2.38
C LYS A 87 25.29 -18.97 3.57
N GLU A 88 24.26 -19.70 4.05
CA GLU A 88 23.25 -19.27 5.04
C GLU A 88 23.80 -18.63 6.33
N GLU A 89 25.06 -18.89 6.69
CA GLU A 89 25.69 -18.49 7.96
C GLU A 89 26.14 -17.02 8.02
N THR A 90 26.23 -16.31 6.89
CA THR A 90 26.63 -14.88 6.83
C THR A 90 25.45 -13.92 6.62
N LEU A 91 24.24 -14.45 6.45
CA LEU A 91 23.06 -13.62 6.30
C LEU A 91 22.62 -13.09 7.67
N PRO A 92 22.42 -11.77 7.86
CA PRO A 92 21.88 -11.21 9.09
C PRO A 92 20.36 -11.50 9.19
N LEU A 93 20.00 -12.79 9.22
CA LEU A 93 18.64 -13.30 9.36
C LEU A 93 18.10 -13.13 10.78
N SER A 94 18.97 -12.96 11.77
CA SER A 94 18.59 -12.76 13.18
C SER A 94 17.85 -11.44 13.45
N LYS A 95 17.87 -10.48 12.52
CA LYS A 95 17.07 -9.24 12.58
C LYS A 95 15.84 -9.24 11.67
N LEU A 96 15.67 -10.25 10.82
CA LEU A 96 14.50 -10.40 9.95
C LEU A 96 13.50 -11.31 10.68
N VAL A 97 12.91 -10.76 11.74
CA VAL A 97 11.79 -11.35 12.46
C VAL A 97 10.69 -11.63 11.44
N THR A 98 10.23 -12.88 11.39
CA THR A 98 8.94 -13.23 10.79
C THR A 98 7.92 -12.26 11.36
N PRO A 99 7.17 -11.49 10.54
CA PRO A 99 6.23 -10.54 11.10
C PRO A 99 5.26 -11.36 11.97
N LYS A 100 5.38 -11.21 13.30
CA LYS A 100 4.35 -11.72 14.20
C LYS A 100 3.05 -11.13 13.68
N ALA A 101 1.94 -11.86 13.75
CA ALA A 101 0.63 -11.33 13.36
C ALA A 101 0.28 -10.00 14.07
N SER A 102 1.01 -9.64 15.13
CA SER A 102 1.00 -8.37 15.84
C SER A 102 1.79 -7.21 15.19
N GLU A 103 2.68 -7.45 14.22
CA GLU A 103 3.53 -6.46 13.53
C GLU A 103 3.09 -6.16 12.08
N VAL A 104 2.02 -6.81 11.60
CA VAL A 104 1.25 -6.23 10.49
C VAL A 104 0.54 -5.02 11.08
N GLU A 105 1.23 -3.86 11.09
CA GLU A 105 0.62 -2.58 11.47
C GLU A 105 -0.74 -2.49 10.77
N LYS A 106 -1.80 -2.41 11.59
CA LYS A 106 -3.18 -2.33 11.12
C LYS A 106 -3.21 -1.27 10.03
N ALA A 107 -3.40 -1.71 8.78
CA ALA A 107 -3.38 -0.83 7.64
C ALA A 107 -4.32 0.34 7.95
N LYS A 108 -3.85 1.59 7.85
CA LYS A 108 -4.69 2.75 8.22
C LYS A 108 -5.99 2.67 7.42
N THR A 109 -7.06 2.28 8.12
CA THR A 109 -8.39 2.07 7.55
C THR A 109 -9.27 3.30 7.73
N LYS A 110 -8.91 4.17 8.69
CA LYS A 110 -9.64 5.41 8.98
C LYS A 110 -8.73 6.63 8.88
N MET A 111 -9.23 7.70 8.27
CA MET A 111 -8.58 9.00 8.24
C MET A 111 -9.63 10.10 8.35
N THR A 112 -9.36 11.07 9.21
CA THR A 112 -10.24 12.21 9.46
C THR A 112 -9.46 13.49 9.26
N ILE A 113 -10.04 14.42 8.51
CA ILE A 113 -9.54 15.75 8.20
C ILE A 113 -10.73 16.68 8.41
N THR A 114 -10.63 17.59 9.38
CA THR A 114 -11.73 18.50 9.77
C THR A 114 -11.37 19.96 9.54
N SER A 115 -10.25 20.23 8.87
CA SER A 115 -9.78 21.58 8.59
C SER A 115 -8.94 21.58 7.32
N LYS A 116 -9.04 22.67 6.56
CA LYS A 116 -8.24 22.90 5.36
C LYS A 116 -6.72 22.80 5.62
N LYS A 117 -6.26 23.16 6.83
CA LYS A 117 -4.84 23.13 7.20
C LYS A 117 -4.28 21.71 7.28
N ASP A 118 -5.11 20.75 7.68
CA ASP A 118 -4.72 19.35 7.87
C ASP A 118 -4.87 18.51 6.60
N TYR A 119 -5.38 19.13 5.53
CA TYR A 119 -5.61 18.46 4.27
C TYR A 119 -4.28 18.13 3.57
N PRO A 120 -4.03 16.86 3.17
CA PRO A 120 -2.75 16.45 2.61
C PRO A 120 -2.59 16.95 1.16
N LEU A 121 -1.88 18.06 0.97
CA LEU A 121 -1.64 18.63 -0.37
C LEU A 121 -0.59 17.86 -1.18
N THR A 122 0.48 17.39 -0.53
CA THR A 122 1.64 16.78 -1.21
C THR A 122 1.68 15.25 -1.12
N ARG A 123 0.84 14.64 -0.28
CA ARG A 123 0.85 13.20 -0.01
C ARG A 123 -0.45 12.52 -0.46
N ASN A 124 -0.33 11.32 -1.02
CA ASN A 124 -1.49 10.50 -1.39
C ASN A 124 -2.20 9.92 -0.16
N PHE A 125 -3.51 9.73 -0.30
CA PHE A 125 -4.30 9.00 0.69
C PHE A 125 -3.85 7.54 0.80
N PRO A 126 -3.91 6.94 2.00
CA PRO A 126 -3.64 5.52 2.13
C PRO A 126 -4.66 4.69 1.32
N TYR A 127 -4.23 3.98 0.26
CA TYR A 127 -5.04 2.99 -0.49
C TYR A 127 -5.76 1.89 0.32
N SER A 128 -5.47 1.74 1.62
CA SER A 128 -6.16 0.79 2.52
C SER A 128 -7.33 1.42 3.27
N LEU A 129 -7.63 2.71 3.03
CA LEU A 129 -8.71 3.38 3.72
C LEU A 129 -10.04 2.73 3.37
N GLU A 130 -10.80 2.44 4.41
CA GLU A 130 -12.21 2.04 4.36
C GLU A 130 -13.10 3.22 4.78
N TYR A 131 -12.58 4.15 5.57
CA TYR A 131 -13.31 5.32 6.08
C TYR A 131 -12.45 6.58 5.88
N LEU A 132 -12.97 7.54 5.11
CA LEU A 132 -12.35 8.83 4.93
C LEU A 132 -13.36 9.92 5.25
N GLN A 133 -13.02 10.75 6.24
CA GLN A 133 -13.74 11.99 6.53
C GLN A 133 -12.84 13.15 6.15
N ALA A 134 -13.33 14.02 5.27
CA ALA A 134 -12.69 15.28 4.88
C ALA A 134 -13.72 16.41 4.93
N SER A 135 -14.23 16.69 6.12
CA SER A 135 -15.25 17.71 6.38
C SER A 135 -14.63 19.07 6.69
N TYR A 136 -15.34 20.19 6.48
CA TYR A 136 -14.86 21.54 6.81
C TYR A 136 -13.52 21.92 6.15
N CYS A 137 -13.20 21.28 5.01
CA CYS A 137 -11.94 21.47 4.30
C CYS A 137 -12.03 22.57 3.22
N LYS A 138 -13.20 23.19 3.06
CA LYS A 138 -13.51 24.18 2.00
C LYS A 138 -13.21 23.64 0.60
N LEU A 139 -13.48 22.35 0.38
CA LEU A 139 -13.26 21.72 -0.90
C LEU A 139 -14.32 22.21 -1.89
N ALA A 140 -13.88 22.81 -3.01
CA ALA A 140 -14.78 23.20 -4.10
C ALA A 140 -15.11 22.03 -5.05
N ARG A 141 -14.32 20.96 -4.99
CA ARG A 141 -14.43 19.76 -5.81
C ARG A 141 -13.89 18.55 -5.05
N ILE A 142 -14.35 17.36 -5.41
CA ILE A 142 -13.77 16.11 -4.91
C ILE A 142 -12.34 15.97 -5.44
N ASP A 143 -11.43 15.56 -4.57
CA ASP A 143 -10.06 15.27 -4.94
C ASP A 143 -9.98 13.91 -5.63
N MET A 144 -9.46 13.90 -6.86
CA MET A 144 -9.37 12.69 -7.68
C MET A 144 -8.56 11.57 -7.00
N ARG A 145 -7.65 11.90 -6.08
CA ARG A 145 -6.89 10.91 -5.31
C ARG A 145 -7.78 10.09 -4.37
N MET A 146 -8.93 10.61 -3.95
CA MET A 146 -9.92 9.86 -3.17
C MET A 146 -10.63 8.80 -4.00
N LEU A 147 -10.78 9.03 -5.31
CA LEU A 147 -11.45 8.12 -6.25
C LEU A 147 -10.62 6.86 -6.56
N CYS A 148 -9.32 6.92 -6.28
CA CYS A 148 -8.42 5.76 -6.38
C CYS A 148 -8.55 4.76 -5.20
N LEU A 149 -9.36 5.08 -4.18
CA LEU A 149 -9.49 4.29 -2.95
C LEU A 149 -10.53 3.17 -3.12
N ARG A 150 -10.18 2.11 -3.87
CA ARG A 150 -11.09 0.99 -4.18
C ARG A 150 -11.57 0.17 -2.97
N SER A 151 -10.99 0.36 -1.79
CA SER A 151 -11.43 -0.28 -0.53
C SER A 151 -12.31 0.63 0.33
N LEU A 152 -12.59 1.86 -0.13
CA LEU A 152 -13.34 2.85 0.64
C LEU A 152 -14.81 2.42 0.73
N ARG A 153 -15.32 2.35 1.96
CA ARG A 153 -16.70 1.99 2.29
C ARG A 153 -17.51 3.20 2.75
N LYS A 154 -16.86 4.14 3.44
CA LYS A 154 -17.49 5.39 3.88
C LYS A 154 -16.65 6.59 3.46
N LEU A 155 -17.28 7.53 2.77
CA LEU A 155 -16.70 8.81 2.38
C LEU A 155 -17.57 9.94 2.91
N ASP A 156 -17.04 10.71 3.85
CA ASP A 156 -17.68 11.89 4.38
C ASP A 156 -16.99 13.16 3.86
N LEU A 157 -17.71 13.92 3.06
CA LEU A 157 -17.31 15.20 2.49
C LEU A 157 -18.25 16.32 2.94
N SER A 158 -18.89 16.16 4.09
CA SER A 158 -19.80 17.14 4.70
C SER A 158 -19.16 18.51 4.92
N HIS A 159 -19.98 19.56 4.93
CA HIS A 159 -19.55 20.93 5.25
C HIS A 159 -18.39 21.41 4.36
N ASN A 160 -18.51 21.19 3.06
CA ASN A 160 -17.58 21.69 2.05
C ASN A 160 -18.32 22.65 1.09
N SER A 161 -17.74 22.91 -0.08
CA SER A 161 -18.34 23.79 -1.09
C SER A 161 -18.36 23.09 -2.44
N ILE A 162 -18.58 21.76 -2.43
CA ILE A 162 -18.60 20.93 -3.63
C ILE A 162 -19.89 21.24 -4.39
N LYS A 163 -19.74 21.58 -5.67
CA LYS A 163 -20.88 21.92 -6.55
C LYS A 163 -21.34 20.77 -7.43
N GLN A 164 -20.42 19.89 -7.78
CA GLN A 164 -20.67 18.79 -8.71
C GLN A 164 -19.87 17.56 -8.27
N LEU A 165 -20.46 16.39 -8.47
CA LEU A 165 -19.79 15.11 -8.31
C LEU A 165 -19.20 14.68 -9.66
N PRO A 166 -17.94 14.22 -9.71
CA PRO A 166 -17.39 13.68 -10.94
C PRO A 166 -18.08 12.35 -11.30
N ALA A 167 -18.22 12.04 -12.59
CA ALA A 167 -18.79 10.76 -13.05
C ALA A 167 -18.00 9.54 -12.52
N THR A 168 -16.70 9.73 -12.29
CA THR A 168 -15.81 8.74 -11.67
C THR A 168 -16.07 8.51 -10.18
N ILE A 169 -17.06 9.15 -9.56
CA ILE A 169 -17.47 8.78 -8.19
C ILE A 169 -17.96 7.32 -8.13
N GLY A 170 -18.55 6.81 -9.22
CA GLY A 170 -18.97 5.42 -9.35
C GLY A 170 -17.82 4.40 -9.38
N ASP A 171 -16.57 4.85 -9.56
CA ASP A 171 -15.39 3.97 -9.47
C ASP A 171 -15.15 3.44 -8.04
N LEU A 172 -15.75 4.05 -7.04
CA LEU A 172 -15.69 3.60 -5.65
C LEU A 172 -16.64 2.41 -5.43
N VAL A 173 -16.35 1.28 -6.09
CA VAL A 173 -17.18 0.06 -6.13
C VAL A 173 -17.52 -0.55 -4.76
N CYS A 174 -16.73 -0.25 -3.73
CA CYS A 174 -16.96 -0.72 -2.36
C CYS A 174 -17.69 0.31 -1.48
N LEU A 175 -18.02 1.49 -2.01
CA LEU A 175 -18.60 2.58 -1.24
C LEU A 175 -20.05 2.24 -0.87
N GLN A 176 -20.35 2.35 0.42
CA GLN A 176 -21.66 2.04 0.99
C GLN A 176 -22.33 3.30 1.54
N GLU A 177 -21.54 4.26 2.01
CA GLU A 177 -22.03 5.52 2.56
C GLU A 177 -21.24 6.70 1.98
N LEU A 178 -21.95 7.64 1.39
CA LEU A 178 -21.41 8.91 0.89
C LEU A 178 -22.16 10.06 1.57
N ASN A 179 -21.50 10.77 2.49
CA ASN A 179 -22.07 11.96 3.11
C ASN A 179 -21.61 13.22 2.37
N LEU A 180 -22.56 13.97 1.85
CA LEU A 180 -22.35 15.25 1.15
C LEU A 180 -23.16 16.39 1.78
N GLN A 181 -23.63 16.24 3.03
CA GLN A 181 -24.42 17.28 3.70
C GLN A 181 -23.68 18.62 3.70
N ASP A 182 -24.41 19.73 3.68
CA ASP A 182 -23.83 21.08 3.70
C ASP A 182 -22.75 21.29 2.62
N ASN A 183 -23.09 20.90 1.39
CA ASN A 183 -22.40 21.28 0.16
C ASN A 183 -23.32 22.12 -0.73
N GLN A 184 -22.83 22.52 -1.91
CA GLN A 184 -23.56 23.40 -2.84
C GLN A 184 -23.91 22.64 -4.13
N LEU A 185 -24.37 21.38 -3.99
CA LEU A 185 -24.60 20.50 -5.13
C LEU A 185 -25.73 21.04 -6.02
N GLU A 186 -25.41 21.35 -7.27
CA GLU A 186 -26.36 21.88 -8.25
C GLU A 186 -27.18 20.77 -8.93
N SER A 187 -26.62 19.57 -8.99
CA SER A 187 -27.28 18.37 -9.54
C SER A 187 -26.74 17.11 -8.88
N PHE A 188 -27.60 16.08 -8.80
CA PHE A 188 -27.21 14.76 -8.36
C PHE A 188 -26.73 13.96 -9.59
N ASN A 189 -25.53 13.39 -9.52
CA ASN A 189 -24.91 12.70 -10.65
C ASN A 189 -25.54 11.31 -10.85
N VAL A 190 -25.98 11.01 -12.08
CA VAL A 190 -26.57 9.72 -12.48
C VAL A 190 -25.65 8.52 -12.25
N ALA A 191 -24.34 8.71 -12.14
CA ALA A 191 -23.37 7.63 -11.87
C ALA A 191 -23.53 6.98 -10.48
N LEU A 192 -24.39 7.53 -9.61
CA LEU A 192 -24.75 6.98 -8.30
C LEU A 192 -26.18 6.38 -8.28
N CYS A 193 -26.89 6.40 -9.41
CA CYS A 193 -28.17 5.71 -9.61
C CYS A 193 -27.94 4.30 -10.13
#